data_AF-A0A426V786-F1
#
_entry.id   AF-A0A426V786-F1
#
_cell.length_a   1.000
_cell.length_b   1.000
_cell.length_c   1.000
_cell.angle_alpha   90.00
_cell.angle_beta   90.00
_cell.angle_gamma   90.00
#
_symmetry.space_group_name_H-M   'P 1'
#
loop_
_entity.id
_entity.type
_entity.pdbx_description
1 polymer ?
#
loop_
_entity_poly.entity_id
_entity_poly.type
_entity_poly.pdbx_seq_one_letter_code
_entity_poly.pdbx_strand_id
1 'polypeptide(L)'
;MMIIHGLRNAAATYAASAPAASKQKPLDSFGLTEARTASAQLTLSEQARSLAASDSSNSQARLEAIRAKPEAARTADDIDHLQKTGGLVNTMAKLSPSEKKLYDELVAQGNTEAVRGMNLLALSRMGSGDVTLPDGRTFDPNKTEVTPQNIRQLFSQMFVSTDGEDARSFEALASYLDSQQSQTVA
;
A
#
# COMPACT_ATOMS: atom_id res chain seq x y z
N MET A 1 25.87 19.02 -48.91
CA MET A 1 25.97 20.38 -49.49
C MET A 1 25.02 21.28 -48.73
N MET A 2 25.52 22.36 -48.12
CA MET A 2 24.71 23.34 -47.38
C MET A 2 23.91 24.23 -48.35
N ILE A 3 22.85 24.91 -47.87
CA ILE A 3 22.75 26.39 -47.80
C ILE A 3 21.39 26.81 -47.20
N ILE A 4 21.43 27.86 -46.37
CA ILE A 4 20.28 28.53 -45.73
C ILE A 4 19.84 29.71 -46.61
N HIS A 5 18.54 29.84 -46.90
CA HIS A 5 17.81 31.08 -47.28
C HIS A 5 16.30 30.79 -47.08
N GLY A 6 15.38 31.70 -46.72
CA GLY A 6 15.41 33.16 -46.54
C GLY A 6 14.03 33.75 -46.95
N LEU A 7 13.73 35.02 -46.56
CA LEU A 7 12.47 35.78 -46.80
C LEU A 7 11.26 35.35 -45.94
N ARG A 8 10.50 36.22 -45.22
CA ARG A 8 9.81 37.50 -45.53
C ARG A 8 8.59 37.27 -46.46
N ASN A 9 7.40 37.88 -46.30
CA ASN A 9 7.07 39.14 -45.64
C ASN A 9 5.58 39.28 -45.18
N ALA A 10 5.30 40.37 -44.47
CA ALA A 10 4.05 40.91 -43.90
C ALA A 10 2.68 40.68 -44.58
N ALA A 11 1.63 40.72 -43.74
CA ALA A 11 0.36 41.40 -44.02
C ALA A 11 -0.03 42.24 -42.79
N ALA A 12 -0.54 43.46 -43.00
CA ALA A 12 -0.90 44.40 -41.94
C ALA A 12 -2.20 45.15 -42.30
N THR A 13 -3.06 45.40 -41.31
CA THR A 13 -4.14 46.41 -41.38
C THR A 13 -4.37 47.08 -40.03
N TYR A 14 -4.76 48.36 -40.12
CA TYR A 14 -4.98 49.33 -39.04
C TYR A 14 -6.39 49.08 -38.38
N ALA A 15 -6.82 49.70 -37.27
CA ALA A 15 -6.57 51.07 -36.85
C ALA A 15 -6.82 51.42 -35.35
N ALA A 16 -6.10 52.45 -34.90
CA ALA A 16 -6.46 53.54 -33.99
C ALA A 16 -7.40 53.32 -32.77
N SER A 17 -6.88 53.61 -31.57
CA SER A 17 -7.26 54.81 -30.79
C SER A 17 -6.35 55.02 -29.56
N ALA A 18 -5.94 56.28 -29.33
CA ALA A 18 -5.27 56.82 -28.13
C ALA A 18 -6.01 58.12 -27.76
N PRO A 19 -5.97 58.70 -26.53
CA PRO A 19 -4.86 58.74 -25.56
C PRO A 19 -5.31 58.27 -24.13
N ALA A 20 -4.68 58.54 -22.97
CA ALA A 20 -3.61 59.48 -22.61
C ALA A 20 -2.77 59.07 -21.36
N ALA A 21 -1.62 59.74 -21.24
CA ALA A 21 -0.82 60.07 -20.05
C ALA A 21 -1.14 59.46 -18.66
N SER A 22 -0.11 58.85 -18.05
CA SER A 22 0.52 59.47 -16.87
C SER A 22 1.96 59.02 -16.61
N LYS A 23 2.75 59.97 -16.11
CA LYS A 23 4.19 59.96 -15.85
C LYS A 23 4.60 58.88 -14.85
N GLN A 24 5.76 58.23 -15.05
CA GLN A 24 6.88 58.31 -14.08
C GLN A 24 8.23 57.87 -14.68
N LYS A 25 9.30 58.27 -13.99
CA LYS A 25 10.70 58.37 -14.47
C LYS A 25 11.53 57.13 -14.06
N PRO A 26 12.62 56.77 -14.76
CA PRO A 26 13.38 55.55 -14.46
C PRO A 26 14.43 55.67 -13.35
N LEU A 27 14.75 54.49 -12.82
CA LEU A 27 16.03 54.00 -12.26
C LEU A 27 16.48 54.35 -10.82
N ASP A 28 17.03 53.30 -10.22
CA ASP A 28 18.05 53.20 -9.19
C ASP A 28 17.78 53.70 -7.76
N SER A 29 17.32 52.77 -6.91
CA SER A 29 18.15 52.24 -5.81
C SER A 29 17.32 51.28 -4.93
N PHE A 30 17.78 50.03 -4.78
CA PHE A 30 17.69 49.23 -3.55
C PHE A 30 18.46 47.91 -3.75
N GLY A 31 19.69 47.86 -3.24
CA GLY A 31 20.29 46.58 -2.85
C GLY A 31 19.62 46.05 -1.57
N LEU A 32 19.97 44.81 -1.17
CA LEU A 32 19.33 44.00 -0.11
C LEU A 32 17.98 43.41 -0.58
N THR A 33 17.90 42.14 -0.98
CA THR A 33 17.79 41.01 -0.03
C THR A 33 18.02 39.67 -0.74
N GLU A 34 19.28 39.28 -0.94
CA GLU A 34 19.64 37.94 -1.48
C GLU A 34 20.14 36.99 -0.37
N ALA A 35 19.66 37.21 0.87
CA ALA A 35 20.16 36.57 2.09
C ALA A 35 19.05 35.95 2.97
N ARG A 36 17.95 35.46 2.37
CA ARG A 36 16.87 34.75 3.10
C ARG A 36 16.61 33.31 2.66
N THR A 37 17.26 32.83 1.60
CA THR A 37 16.94 31.52 1.00
C THR A 37 17.83 30.38 1.49
N ALA A 38 19.03 30.66 2.02
CA ALA A 38 19.97 29.63 2.50
C ALA A 38 19.62 29.11 3.91
N SER A 39 19.41 30.02 4.87
CA SER A 39 19.18 29.67 6.29
C SER A 39 17.90 28.86 6.52
N ALA A 40 16.87 29.12 5.72
CA ALA A 40 15.59 28.41 5.77
C ALA A 40 15.68 26.99 5.18
N GLN A 41 16.49 26.77 4.14
CA GLN A 41 16.68 25.43 3.57
C GLN A 41 17.52 24.52 4.49
N LEU A 42 18.52 25.09 5.19
CA LEU A 42 19.31 24.33 6.18
C LEU A 42 18.43 23.86 7.35
N THR A 43 17.60 24.73 7.92
CA THR A 43 16.69 24.36 9.03
C THR A 43 15.59 23.38 8.60
N LEU A 44 15.03 23.50 7.39
CA LEU A 44 14.13 22.49 6.81
C LEU A 44 14.83 21.14 6.63
N SER A 45 16.09 21.13 6.20
CA SER A 45 16.87 19.90 6.03
C SER A 45 17.19 19.23 7.38
N GLU A 46 17.52 20.00 8.40
CA GLU A 46 17.76 19.49 9.76
C GLU A 46 16.47 18.98 10.42
N GLN A 47 15.34 19.67 10.24
CA GLN A 47 14.03 19.23 10.73
C GLN A 47 13.54 17.97 10.00
N ALA A 48 13.70 17.88 8.68
CA ALA A 48 13.39 16.66 7.94
C ALA A 48 14.28 15.49 8.38
N ARG A 49 15.57 15.74 8.67
CA ARG A 49 16.52 14.72 9.12
C ARG A 49 16.28 14.28 10.56
N SER A 50 15.87 15.18 11.46
CA SER A 50 15.51 14.84 12.84
C SER A 50 14.16 14.11 12.91
N LEU A 51 13.19 14.47 12.07
CA LEU A 51 11.94 13.72 11.90
C LEU A 51 12.23 12.32 11.34
N ALA A 52 13.03 12.19 10.26
CA ALA A 52 13.40 10.89 9.71
C ALA A 52 14.18 10.01 10.69
N ALA A 53 15.07 10.59 11.50
CA ALA A 53 15.78 9.86 12.56
C ALA A 53 14.86 9.43 13.71
N SER A 54 13.91 10.28 14.10
CA SER A 54 12.87 9.96 15.09
C SER A 54 11.95 8.84 14.60
N ASP A 55 11.51 8.92 13.35
CA ASP A 55 10.62 7.95 12.71
C ASP A 55 11.32 6.60 12.50
N SER A 56 12.61 6.62 12.12
CA SER A 56 13.46 5.42 12.08
C SER A 56 13.61 4.78 13.47
N SER A 57 13.81 5.59 14.51
CA SER A 57 13.96 5.11 15.89
C SER A 57 12.67 4.51 16.44
N ASN A 58 11.53 5.15 16.16
CA ASN A 58 10.20 4.64 16.50
C ASN A 58 9.87 3.35 15.73
N SER A 59 10.22 3.28 14.44
CA SER A 59 10.05 2.08 13.61
C SER A 59 10.89 0.91 14.13
N GLN A 60 12.13 1.18 14.56
CA GLN A 60 13.02 0.19 15.17
C GLN A 60 12.45 -0.31 16.51
N ALA A 61 12.02 0.59 17.40
CA ALA A 61 11.44 0.23 18.70
C ALA A 61 10.13 -0.58 18.53
N ARG A 62 9.28 -0.21 17.56
CA ARG A 62 8.08 -0.97 17.20
C ARG A 62 8.45 -2.36 16.66
N LEU A 63 9.46 -2.46 15.81
CA LEU A 63 9.95 -3.74 15.27
C LEU A 63 10.46 -4.68 16.37
N GLU A 64 11.19 -4.17 17.37
CA GLU A 64 11.65 -4.94 18.52
C GLU A 64 10.48 -5.40 19.41
N ALA A 65 9.52 -4.51 19.69
CA ALA A 65 8.31 -4.86 20.43
C ALA A 65 7.47 -5.95 19.72
N ILE A 66 7.40 -5.93 18.40
CA ILE A 66 6.74 -6.98 17.60
C ILE A 66 7.52 -8.29 17.63
N ARG A 67 8.84 -8.25 17.51
CA ARG A 67 9.71 -9.45 17.57
C ARG A 67 9.66 -10.13 18.94
N ALA A 68 9.49 -9.36 20.02
CA ALA A 68 9.31 -9.88 21.38
C ALA A 68 7.96 -10.61 21.59
N LYS A 69 6.94 -10.37 20.76
CA LYS A 69 5.70 -11.15 20.78
C LYS A 69 5.94 -12.56 20.22
N PRO A 70 5.36 -13.63 20.82
CA PRO A 70 5.34 -14.94 20.21
C PRO A 70 4.57 -14.88 18.89
N GLU A 71 4.97 -15.69 17.90
CA GLU A 71 4.50 -15.54 16.52
C GLU A 71 2.99 -15.70 16.38
N ALA A 72 2.42 -16.62 17.16
CA ALA A 72 0.98 -16.86 17.26
C ALA A 72 0.15 -15.70 17.85
N ALA A 73 0.80 -14.68 18.44
CA ALA A 73 0.15 -13.51 19.05
C ALA A 73 0.39 -12.21 18.24
N ARG A 74 0.97 -12.30 17.04
CA ARG A 74 1.22 -11.14 16.17
C ARG A 74 -0.02 -10.83 15.33
N THR A 75 -0.49 -9.59 15.38
CA THR A 75 -1.64 -9.09 14.59
C THR A 75 -1.31 -8.96 13.09
N ALA A 76 -2.32 -8.76 12.25
CA ALA A 76 -2.13 -8.47 10.83
C ALA A 76 -1.30 -7.20 10.60
N ASP A 77 -1.40 -6.20 11.49
CA ASP A 77 -0.55 -4.99 11.48
C ASP A 77 0.89 -5.27 11.94
N ASP A 78 1.09 -6.14 12.94
CA ASP A 78 2.42 -6.59 13.35
C ASP A 78 3.14 -7.31 12.18
N ILE A 79 2.43 -8.20 11.46
CA ILE A 79 2.94 -8.95 10.31
C ILE A 79 3.18 -8.02 9.10
N ASP A 80 2.24 -7.10 8.79
CA ASP A 80 2.41 -6.08 7.74
C ASP A 80 3.68 -5.24 7.97
N HIS A 81 3.90 -4.81 9.22
CA HIS A 81 5.08 -4.04 9.61
C HIS A 81 6.37 -4.87 9.52
N LEU A 82 6.38 -6.11 9.99
CA LEU A 82 7.51 -7.03 9.86
C LEU A 82 7.89 -7.26 8.39
N GLN A 83 6.90 -7.48 7.52
CA GLN A 83 7.14 -7.74 6.10
C GLN A 83 7.67 -6.48 5.40
N LYS A 84 7.05 -5.31 5.63
CA LYS A 84 7.53 -4.02 5.09
C LYS A 84 8.95 -3.68 5.54
N THR A 85 9.24 -3.78 6.84
CA THR A 85 10.56 -3.41 7.40
C THR A 85 11.66 -4.42 7.06
N GLY A 86 11.32 -5.71 6.91
CA GLY A 86 12.25 -6.75 6.47
C GLY A 86 12.52 -6.77 4.96
N GLY A 87 11.76 -6.04 4.14
CA GLY A 87 11.80 -6.14 2.68
C GLY A 87 11.20 -7.44 2.12
N LEU A 88 10.37 -8.14 2.91
CA LEU A 88 9.63 -9.32 2.47
C LEU A 88 8.36 -8.90 1.72
N VAL A 89 7.81 -9.82 0.92
CA VAL A 89 6.51 -9.60 0.27
C VAL A 89 5.43 -9.48 1.35
N ASN A 90 4.69 -8.37 1.31
CA ASN A 90 3.65 -8.10 2.29
C ASN A 90 2.33 -8.82 1.92
N THR A 91 2.09 -9.99 2.50
CA THR A 91 0.85 -10.75 2.32
C THR A 91 -0.35 -10.00 2.90
N MET A 92 -0.17 -9.34 4.05
CA MET A 92 -1.24 -8.61 4.73
C MET A 92 -1.75 -7.41 3.93
N ALA A 93 -0.95 -6.83 3.04
CA ALA A 93 -1.39 -5.75 2.13
C ALA A 93 -2.44 -6.20 1.11
N LYS A 94 -2.60 -7.51 0.87
CA LYS A 94 -3.65 -8.07 0.02
C LYS A 94 -4.97 -8.34 0.74
N LEU A 95 -5.02 -8.16 2.06
CA LEU A 95 -6.23 -8.32 2.87
C LEU A 95 -6.97 -6.98 3.01
N SER A 96 -8.29 -7.01 2.80
CA SER A 96 -9.21 -5.91 3.12
C SER A 96 -9.27 -5.63 4.64
N PRO A 97 -9.81 -4.48 5.07
CA PRO A 97 -9.92 -4.16 6.51
C PRO A 97 -10.68 -5.22 7.32
N SER A 98 -11.74 -5.80 6.75
CA SER A 98 -12.53 -6.86 7.39
C SER A 98 -11.74 -8.16 7.52
N GLU A 99 -10.93 -8.52 6.51
CA GLU A 99 -10.04 -9.68 6.55
C GLU A 99 -8.89 -9.50 7.55
N LYS A 100 -8.36 -8.28 7.71
CA LYS A 100 -7.38 -7.97 8.76
C LYS A 100 -7.99 -8.09 10.17
N LYS A 101 -9.21 -7.59 10.36
CA LYS A 101 -9.95 -7.74 11.63
C LYS A 101 -10.21 -9.22 11.95
N LEU A 102 -10.60 -10.02 10.96
CA LEU A 102 -10.76 -11.47 11.08
C LEU A 102 -9.45 -12.14 11.53
N TYR A 103 -8.32 -11.78 10.91
CA TYR A 103 -7.00 -12.27 11.32
C TYR A 103 -6.70 -11.96 12.79
N ASP A 104 -6.94 -10.71 13.21
CA ASP A 104 -6.69 -10.26 14.59
C ASP A 104 -7.60 -10.97 15.61
N GLU A 105 -8.85 -11.28 15.26
CA GLU A 105 -9.78 -12.07 16.07
C GLU A 105 -9.30 -13.52 16.25
N LEU A 106 -8.85 -14.16 15.16
CA LEU A 106 -8.32 -15.52 15.20
C LEU A 106 -7.04 -15.62 16.05
N VAL A 107 -6.17 -14.59 15.96
CA VAL A 107 -5.00 -14.41 16.83
C VAL A 107 -5.42 -14.25 18.30
N ALA A 108 -6.40 -13.39 18.59
CA ALA A 108 -6.88 -13.16 19.96
C ALA A 108 -7.54 -14.42 20.58
N GLN A 109 -8.13 -15.29 19.77
CA GLN A 109 -8.68 -16.59 20.18
C GLN A 109 -7.61 -17.69 20.29
N GLY A 110 -6.38 -17.45 19.84
CA GLY A 110 -5.32 -18.45 19.78
C GLY A 110 -5.55 -19.55 18.73
N ASN A 111 -6.42 -19.33 17.74
CA ASN A 111 -6.76 -20.30 16.70
C ASN A 111 -5.67 -20.31 15.60
N THR A 112 -4.50 -20.86 15.93
CA THR A 112 -3.30 -20.85 15.09
C THR A 112 -3.51 -21.55 13.74
N GLU A 113 -4.34 -22.60 13.66
CA GLU A 113 -4.66 -23.26 12.39
C GLU A 113 -5.48 -22.36 11.46
N ALA A 114 -6.49 -21.65 11.96
CA ALA A 114 -7.24 -20.69 11.16
C ALA A 114 -6.41 -19.45 10.80
N VAL A 115 -5.52 -18.97 11.68
CA VAL A 115 -4.53 -17.92 11.37
C VAL A 115 -3.60 -18.37 10.23
N ARG A 116 -3.16 -19.63 10.23
CA ARG A 116 -2.37 -20.23 9.14
C ARG A 116 -3.20 -20.30 7.84
N GLY A 117 -4.47 -20.69 7.91
CA GLY A 117 -5.39 -20.66 6.76
C GLY A 117 -5.58 -19.26 6.18
N MET A 118 -5.65 -18.24 7.04
CA MET A 118 -5.78 -16.84 6.62
C MET A 118 -4.49 -16.31 5.97
N ASN A 119 -3.32 -16.74 6.46
CA ASN A 119 -2.03 -16.46 5.82
C ASN A 119 -1.91 -17.12 4.43
N LEU A 120 -2.38 -18.36 4.27
CA LEU A 120 -2.43 -19.04 2.97
C LEU A 120 -3.40 -18.35 2.00
N LEU A 121 -4.55 -17.86 2.49
CA LEU A 121 -5.49 -17.07 1.68
C LEU A 121 -4.86 -15.74 1.24
N ALA A 122 -4.15 -15.05 2.13
CA ALA A 122 -3.40 -13.84 1.79
C ALA A 122 -2.31 -14.12 0.73
N LEU A 123 -1.63 -15.27 0.82
CA LEU A 123 -0.69 -15.77 -0.19
C LEU A 123 -1.37 -16.07 -1.53
N SER A 124 -2.55 -16.69 -1.56
CA SER A 124 -3.36 -16.87 -2.80
C SER A 124 -3.62 -15.53 -3.49
N ARG A 125 -3.97 -14.49 -2.73
CA ARG A 125 -4.20 -13.13 -3.25
C ARG A 125 -2.92 -12.46 -3.75
N MET A 126 -1.71 -12.98 -3.53
CA MET A 126 -0.49 -12.41 -4.11
C MET A 126 -0.31 -12.77 -5.59
N GLY A 127 -0.98 -13.82 -6.07
CA GLY A 127 -1.04 -14.16 -7.49
C GLY A 127 -1.68 -13.04 -8.33
N SER A 128 -1.20 -12.90 -9.57
CA SER A 128 -1.73 -11.96 -10.56
C SER A 128 -2.67 -12.66 -11.54
N GLY A 129 -3.93 -12.22 -11.60
CA GLY A 129 -4.94 -12.76 -12.53
C GLY A 129 -5.64 -14.00 -12.00
N ASP A 130 -6.38 -14.64 -12.89
CA ASP A 130 -7.23 -15.78 -12.56
C ASP A 130 -6.41 -17.08 -12.44
N VAL A 131 -6.80 -17.93 -11.48
CA VAL A 131 -6.18 -19.23 -11.22
C VAL A 131 -7.10 -20.33 -11.73
N THR A 132 -6.56 -21.21 -12.58
CA THR A 132 -7.25 -22.43 -13.02
C THR A 132 -6.95 -23.58 -12.06
N LEU A 133 -8.00 -24.16 -11.49
CA LEU A 133 -7.97 -25.27 -10.56
C LEU A 133 -7.80 -26.62 -11.27
N PRO A 134 -7.40 -27.69 -10.55
CA PRO A 134 -7.25 -29.04 -11.12
C PRO A 134 -8.54 -29.62 -11.76
N ASP A 135 -9.71 -29.12 -11.35
CA ASP A 135 -11.02 -29.50 -11.91
C ASP A 135 -11.43 -28.69 -13.15
N GLY A 136 -10.56 -27.79 -13.62
CA GLY A 136 -10.79 -26.94 -14.79
C GLY A 136 -11.62 -25.68 -14.52
N ARG A 137 -12.07 -25.42 -13.28
CA ARG A 137 -12.69 -24.13 -12.92
C ARG A 137 -11.62 -23.04 -12.82
N THR A 138 -11.97 -21.82 -13.20
CA THR A 138 -11.09 -20.64 -13.10
C THR A 138 -11.76 -19.59 -12.20
N PHE A 139 -10.99 -18.98 -11.30
CA PHE A 139 -11.47 -17.92 -10.40
C PHE A 139 -10.37 -16.90 -10.11
N ASP A 140 -10.72 -15.66 -9.73
CA ASP A 140 -9.75 -14.65 -9.31
C ASP A 140 -9.63 -14.62 -7.77
N PRO A 141 -8.50 -15.03 -7.18
CA PRO A 141 -8.29 -14.95 -5.73
C PRO A 141 -8.42 -13.53 -5.19
N ASN A 142 -8.09 -12.49 -5.97
CA ASN A 142 -8.15 -11.09 -5.54
C ASN A 142 -9.59 -10.55 -5.47
N LYS A 143 -10.52 -11.06 -6.29
CA LYS A 143 -11.93 -10.63 -6.30
C LYS A 143 -12.87 -11.55 -5.51
N THR A 144 -12.42 -12.76 -5.16
CA THR A 144 -13.26 -13.74 -4.48
C THR A 144 -13.43 -13.40 -3.00
N GLU A 145 -14.66 -13.52 -2.50
CA GLU A 145 -15.01 -13.27 -1.10
C GLU A 145 -14.53 -14.40 -0.18
N VAL A 146 -14.17 -14.05 1.06
CA VAL A 146 -13.76 -15.01 2.09
C VAL A 146 -15.00 -15.58 2.78
N THR A 147 -15.55 -16.64 2.19
CA THR A 147 -16.69 -17.40 2.74
C THR A 147 -16.26 -18.85 3.02
N PRO A 148 -16.93 -19.56 3.95
CA PRO A 148 -16.64 -20.98 4.22
C PRO A 148 -16.65 -21.84 2.96
N GLN A 149 -17.62 -21.61 2.07
CA GLN A 149 -17.74 -22.30 0.80
C GLN A 149 -16.57 -21.99 -0.14
N ASN A 150 -16.23 -20.71 -0.35
CA ASN A 150 -15.14 -20.32 -1.24
C ASN A 150 -13.78 -20.85 -0.73
N ILE A 151 -13.57 -20.85 0.59
CA ILE A 151 -12.36 -21.42 1.20
C ILE A 151 -12.24 -22.91 0.86
N ARG A 152 -13.30 -23.69 1.13
CA ARG A 152 -13.30 -25.15 0.91
C ARG A 152 -13.27 -25.54 -0.57
N GLN A 153 -13.89 -24.75 -1.46
CA GLN A 153 -14.07 -25.11 -2.88
C GLN A 153 -13.06 -24.47 -3.82
N LEU A 154 -12.39 -23.37 -3.44
CA LEU A 154 -11.51 -22.60 -4.34
C LEU A 154 -10.11 -22.41 -3.73
N PHE A 155 -10.00 -21.78 -2.55
CA PHE A 155 -8.69 -21.46 -1.97
C PHE A 155 -7.90 -22.70 -1.53
N SER A 156 -8.57 -23.70 -0.94
CA SER A 156 -7.96 -24.99 -0.57
C SER A 156 -7.34 -25.73 -1.76
N GLN A 157 -7.94 -25.60 -2.94
CA GLN A 157 -7.53 -26.28 -4.17
C GLN A 157 -6.29 -25.64 -4.82
N MET A 158 -5.86 -24.46 -4.36
CA MET A 158 -4.63 -23.82 -4.82
C MET A 158 -3.36 -24.45 -4.24
N PHE A 159 -3.46 -25.22 -3.16
CA PHE A 159 -2.31 -25.77 -2.43
C PHE A 159 -2.41 -27.29 -2.33
N VAL A 160 -1.54 -27.99 -3.05
CA VAL A 160 -1.43 -29.45 -2.99
C VAL A 160 -0.39 -29.82 -1.92
N SER A 161 -0.86 -29.97 -0.69
CA SER A 161 -0.05 -30.35 0.47
C SER A 161 -0.07 -31.87 0.67
N THR A 162 1.09 -32.52 0.71
CA THR A 162 1.22 -33.98 0.92
C THR A 162 0.70 -34.46 2.28
N ASP A 163 0.87 -33.62 3.30
CA ASP A 163 0.61 -33.94 4.70
C ASP A 163 -0.74 -33.38 5.19
N GLY A 164 -1.51 -32.77 4.29
CA GLY A 164 -2.84 -32.22 4.56
C GLY A 164 -2.88 -31.07 5.58
N GLU A 165 -1.74 -30.43 5.89
CA GLU A 165 -1.65 -29.33 6.85
C GLU A 165 -2.38 -28.07 6.33
N ASP A 166 -2.22 -27.74 5.05
CA ASP A 166 -2.89 -26.60 4.41
C ASP A 166 -4.41 -26.83 4.34
N ALA A 167 -4.84 -28.05 4.00
CA ALA A 167 -6.26 -28.42 3.98
C ALA A 167 -6.90 -28.28 5.38
N ARG A 168 -6.21 -28.74 6.44
CA ARG A 168 -6.64 -28.52 7.84
C ARG A 168 -6.70 -27.04 8.21
N SER A 169 -5.71 -26.26 7.79
CA SER A 169 -5.65 -24.80 8.03
C SER A 169 -6.83 -24.07 7.39
N PHE A 170 -7.18 -24.42 6.16
CA PHE A 170 -8.36 -23.87 5.47
C PHE A 170 -9.68 -24.34 6.08
N GLU A 171 -9.77 -25.61 6.50
CA GLU A 171 -10.98 -26.12 7.16
C GLU A 171 -11.22 -25.47 8.53
N ALA A 172 -10.15 -25.20 9.30
CA ALA A 172 -10.23 -24.45 10.55
C ALA A 172 -10.75 -23.01 10.32
N LEU A 173 -10.26 -22.33 9.28
CA LEU A 173 -10.75 -21.00 8.90
C LEU A 173 -12.22 -21.03 8.44
N ALA A 174 -12.60 -22.00 7.60
CA ALA A 174 -13.97 -22.16 7.12
C ALA A 174 -14.94 -22.47 8.27
N SER A 175 -14.56 -23.38 9.17
CA SER A 175 -15.33 -23.74 10.37
C SER A 175 -15.52 -22.56 11.32
N TYR A 176 -14.49 -21.72 11.50
CA TYR A 176 -14.66 -20.47 12.28
C TYR A 176 -15.73 -19.58 11.65
N LEU A 177 -15.67 -19.36 10.34
CA LEU A 177 -16.61 -18.50 9.63
C LEU A 177 -18.04 -19.07 9.62
N ASP A 178 -18.23 -20.38 9.51
CA ASP A 178 -19.53 -21.04 9.71
C ASP A 178 -20.09 -20.76 11.11
N SER A 179 -19.24 -20.82 12.14
CA SER A 179 -19.65 -20.54 13.52
C SER A 179 -20.07 -19.08 13.74
N GLN A 180 -19.37 -18.13 13.11
CA GLN A 180 -19.71 -16.70 13.15
C GLN A 180 -21.03 -16.41 12.43
N GLN A 181 -21.24 -17.02 11.25
CA GLN A 181 -22.51 -16.91 10.53
C GLN A 181 -23.66 -17.49 11.35
N SER A 182 -23.48 -18.67 11.94
CA SER A 182 -24.49 -19.32 12.78
C SER A 182 -24.88 -18.50 14.01
N GLN A 183 -23.93 -17.80 14.63
CA GLN A 183 -24.17 -16.89 15.77
C GLN A 183 -24.90 -15.59 15.40
N THR A 184 -24.96 -15.23 14.10
CA THR A 184 -25.61 -14.00 13.63
C THR A 184 -27.12 -14.19 13.35
N VAL A 185 -27.62 -15.43 13.40
CA VAL A 185 -29.02 -15.80 13.07
C VAL A 185 -29.78 -16.36 14.29
N ALA A 186 -29.22 -16.22 15.50
CA ALA A 186 -29.77 -16.69 16.77
C ALA A 186 -30.15 -15.52 17.70
#